data_AF-C6BX14-F1
#
_entry.id   AF-C6BX14-F1
#
_cell.length_a   1.000
_cell.length_b   1.000
_cell.length_c   1.000
_cell.angle_alpha   90.00
_cell.angle_beta   90.00
_cell.angle_gamma   90.00
#
_symmetry.space_group_name_H-M   'P 1'
#
loop_
_entity.id
_entity.type
_entity.pdbx_description
1 polymer ?
#
loop_
_entity_poly.entity_id
_entity_poly.type
_entity_poly.pdbx_seq_one_letter_code
_entity_poly.pdbx_strand_id
1 'polypeptide(L)'
;MSTLNREQILAAIADNQTLQDIDLSGADLSGVDLTGGRFRNVKFHGADLSGANILKTGFKNCEFNEARFDGTDLTKVNFQGMSFPGASFKEAKIHMAMLQKADFSEVDFSGAELTWSMAQHSSFTGANMRSMKIVKTVLSHSNLDGADFFGANFDRVVCNGSSFKGTKFKGGTYFKMMMREADLENQDISGQLFSQVLLDSANLRGANLSGADMTMSNFMGADLTGANLSGAVLRSCMLSGAVLREADFTRADLTKAYLGGADATIADFSGATMVHSIFTKAICQATKFNGASLQHSDFSHADLTHADFSRAFMYRAKLHRIIEKDTRWDGATLIMLQGTDKDMEEAENWVHG
;
A
#
# COMPACT_ATOMS: atom_id res chain seq x y z
N MET A 1 -11.23 4.24 -44.98
CA MET A 1 -11.04 2.78 -44.87
C MET A 1 -12.42 2.18 -44.71
N SER A 2 -12.74 1.09 -45.40
CA SER A 2 -14.03 0.41 -45.22
C SER A 2 -14.07 -0.23 -43.84
N THR A 3 -14.98 0.23 -42.98
CA THR A 3 -15.28 -0.41 -41.70
C THR A 3 -15.83 -1.80 -41.99
N LEU A 4 -15.14 -2.85 -41.53
CA LEU A 4 -15.65 -4.22 -41.61
C LEU A 4 -16.82 -4.37 -40.66
N ASN A 5 -17.88 -5.02 -41.10
CA ASN A 5 -18.99 -5.38 -40.21
C ASN A 5 -18.64 -6.63 -39.37
N ARG A 6 -19.45 -6.90 -38.35
CA ARG A 6 -19.28 -8.04 -37.42
C ARG A 6 -19.07 -9.37 -38.14
N GLU A 7 -19.87 -9.66 -39.16
CA GLU A 7 -19.79 -10.93 -39.92
C GLU A 7 -18.47 -11.03 -40.71
N GLN A 8 -18.03 -9.94 -41.32
CA GLN A 8 -16.77 -9.89 -42.06
C GLN A 8 -15.56 -10.09 -41.13
N ILE A 9 -15.61 -9.55 -39.91
CA ILE A 9 -14.57 -9.76 -38.89
C ILE A 9 -14.49 -11.24 -38.52
N LEU A 10 -15.64 -11.87 -38.23
CA LEU A 10 -15.68 -13.28 -37.84
C LEU A 10 -15.27 -14.21 -38.99
N ALA A 11 -15.67 -13.89 -40.23
CA ALA A 11 -15.23 -14.63 -41.41
C ALA A 11 -13.71 -14.54 -41.60
N ALA A 12 -13.11 -13.35 -41.44
CA ALA A 12 -11.67 -13.18 -41.51
C ALA A 12 -10.92 -14.01 -40.44
N ILE A 13 -11.46 -14.09 -39.22
CA ILE A 13 -10.89 -14.93 -38.14
C ILE A 13 -11.00 -16.42 -38.50
N ALA A 14 -12.17 -16.86 -38.99
CA ALA A 14 -12.38 -18.25 -39.41
C ALA A 14 -11.43 -18.67 -40.54
N ASP A 15 -11.13 -17.74 -41.45
CA ASP A 15 -10.17 -17.93 -42.54
C ASP A 15 -8.70 -17.75 -42.10
N ASN A 16 -8.45 -17.62 -40.79
CA ASN A 16 -7.14 -17.39 -40.19
C ASN A 16 -6.41 -16.16 -40.79
N GLN A 17 -7.16 -15.13 -41.19
CA GLN A 17 -6.60 -13.89 -41.70
C GLN A 17 -6.15 -12.99 -40.55
N THR A 18 -5.12 -12.17 -40.80
CA THR A 18 -4.76 -11.09 -39.87
C THR A 18 -5.52 -9.85 -40.28
N LEU A 19 -6.33 -9.33 -39.36
CA LEU A 19 -6.98 -8.04 -39.50
C LEU A 19 -5.96 -6.95 -39.15
N GLN A 20 -5.51 -6.21 -40.16
CA GLN A 20 -4.40 -5.28 -40.02
C GLN A 20 -4.71 -3.91 -40.65
N ASP A 21 -4.28 -2.84 -39.98
CA ASP A 21 -4.36 -1.45 -40.45
C ASP A 21 -5.81 -1.03 -40.78
N ILE A 22 -6.75 -1.45 -39.94
CA ILE A 22 -8.19 -1.18 -40.09
C ILE A 22 -8.76 -0.42 -38.89
N ASP A 23 -9.90 0.23 -39.14
CA ASP A 23 -10.67 0.93 -38.14
C ASP A 23 -11.96 0.15 -37.82
N LEU A 24 -12.06 -0.33 -36.59
CA LEU A 24 -13.20 -1.03 -36.00
C LEU A 24 -13.85 -0.18 -34.88
N SER A 25 -13.68 1.14 -34.92
CA SER A 25 -14.29 2.04 -33.94
C SER A 25 -15.82 1.90 -33.96
N GLY A 26 -16.42 1.81 -32.77
CA GLY A 26 -17.86 1.61 -32.58
C GLY A 26 -18.39 0.24 -32.99
N ALA A 27 -17.53 -0.72 -33.34
CA ALA A 27 -17.97 -2.07 -33.71
C ALA A 27 -18.60 -2.80 -32.50
N ASP A 28 -19.75 -3.44 -32.73
CA ASP A 28 -20.36 -4.34 -31.76
C ASP A 28 -19.84 -5.77 -31.95
N LEU A 29 -18.92 -6.15 -31.08
CA LEU A 29 -18.32 -7.48 -30.96
C LEU A 29 -18.75 -8.15 -29.64
N SER A 30 -19.84 -7.69 -29.01
CA SER A 30 -20.30 -8.22 -27.73
C SER A 30 -20.71 -9.69 -27.87
N GLY A 31 -20.23 -10.52 -26.93
CA GLY A 31 -20.55 -11.96 -26.86
C GLY A 31 -20.06 -12.82 -28.03
N VAL A 32 -19.28 -12.28 -28.98
CA VAL A 32 -18.78 -13.08 -30.11
C VAL A 32 -17.59 -13.95 -29.70
N ASP A 33 -17.33 -14.98 -30.50
CA ASP A 33 -16.10 -15.76 -30.40
C ASP A 33 -15.01 -15.18 -31.31
N LEU A 34 -13.99 -14.55 -30.70
CA LEU A 34 -12.81 -14.05 -31.38
C LEU A 34 -11.62 -15.03 -31.28
N THR A 35 -11.83 -16.26 -30.80
CA THR A 35 -10.75 -17.21 -30.51
C THR A 35 -9.76 -17.34 -31.66
N GLY A 36 -8.48 -17.11 -31.36
CA GLY A 36 -7.40 -17.18 -32.35
C GLY A 36 -7.31 -16.00 -33.32
N GLY A 37 -8.17 -14.99 -33.19
CA GLY A 37 -8.14 -13.78 -33.99
C GLY A 37 -6.80 -13.06 -33.89
N ARG A 38 -6.36 -12.44 -34.99
CA ARG A 38 -5.09 -11.71 -35.06
C ARG A 38 -5.34 -10.29 -35.52
N PHE A 39 -5.16 -9.34 -34.61
CA PHE A 39 -5.37 -7.92 -34.84
C PHE A 39 -4.05 -7.16 -34.73
N ARG A 40 -3.72 -6.36 -35.75
CA ARG A 40 -2.49 -5.57 -35.79
C ARG A 40 -2.77 -4.13 -36.24
N ASN A 41 -2.32 -3.14 -35.48
CA ASN A 41 -2.54 -1.73 -35.82
C ASN A 41 -4.04 -1.42 -36.04
N VAL A 42 -4.90 -1.97 -35.18
CA VAL A 42 -6.36 -1.83 -35.30
C VAL A 42 -6.88 -0.84 -34.26
N LYS A 43 -7.80 0.02 -34.68
CA LYS A 43 -8.51 0.95 -33.81
C LYS A 43 -9.84 0.35 -33.37
N PHE A 44 -10.04 0.27 -32.07
CA PHE A 44 -11.27 -0.23 -31.42
C PHE A 44 -11.95 0.87 -30.60
N HIS A 45 -11.85 2.14 -31.03
CA HIS A 45 -12.38 3.25 -30.24
C HIS A 45 -13.88 3.10 -30.02
N GLY A 46 -14.34 3.07 -28.77
CA GLY A 46 -15.76 2.88 -28.47
C GLY A 46 -16.35 1.53 -28.92
N ALA A 47 -15.53 0.55 -29.31
CA ALA A 47 -16.01 -0.77 -29.70
C ALA A 47 -16.52 -1.55 -28.47
N ASP A 48 -17.55 -2.36 -28.65
CA ASP A 48 -18.10 -3.21 -27.59
C ASP A 48 -17.55 -4.63 -27.72
N LEU A 49 -16.69 -5.05 -26.81
CA LEU A 49 -16.14 -6.40 -26.67
C LEU A 49 -16.65 -7.11 -25.40
N SER A 50 -17.76 -6.62 -24.82
CA SER A 50 -18.31 -7.16 -23.57
C SER A 50 -18.71 -8.62 -23.73
N GLY A 51 -18.25 -9.48 -22.82
CA GLY A 51 -18.50 -10.93 -22.84
C GLY A 51 -17.94 -11.68 -24.06
N ALA A 52 -17.13 -11.06 -24.91
CA ALA A 52 -16.53 -11.74 -26.06
C ALA A 52 -15.55 -12.83 -25.60
N ASN A 53 -15.54 -13.97 -26.28
CA ASN A 53 -14.50 -14.98 -26.05
C ASN A 53 -13.24 -14.57 -26.81
N ILE A 54 -12.23 -14.07 -26.08
CA ILE A 54 -10.97 -13.63 -26.66
C ILE A 54 -9.82 -14.63 -26.44
N LEU A 55 -10.13 -15.89 -26.14
CA LEU A 55 -9.12 -16.91 -25.88
C LEU A 55 -8.12 -17.03 -27.04
N LYS A 56 -6.82 -16.96 -26.75
CA LYS A 56 -5.74 -17.02 -27.76
C LYS A 56 -5.83 -15.93 -28.86
N THR A 57 -6.58 -14.85 -28.61
CA THR A 57 -6.64 -13.70 -29.52
C THR A 57 -5.38 -12.86 -29.35
N GLY A 58 -4.73 -12.52 -30.46
CA GLY A 58 -3.54 -11.69 -30.48
C GLY A 58 -3.88 -10.26 -30.85
N PHE A 59 -3.57 -9.32 -29.94
CA PHE A 59 -3.58 -7.89 -30.23
C PHE A 59 -2.15 -7.37 -30.31
N LYS A 60 -1.83 -6.61 -31.36
CA LYS A 60 -0.54 -5.95 -31.51
C LYS A 60 -0.74 -4.50 -31.95
N ASN A 61 -0.20 -3.55 -31.19
CA ASN A 61 -0.30 -2.11 -31.48
C ASN A 61 -1.76 -1.66 -31.75
N CYS A 62 -2.71 -2.11 -30.95
CA CYS A 62 -4.12 -1.75 -31.07
C CYS A 62 -4.47 -0.63 -30.08
N GLU A 63 -5.49 0.16 -30.41
CA GLU A 63 -6.01 1.26 -29.60
C GLU A 63 -7.43 0.92 -29.16
N PHE A 64 -7.74 1.05 -27.88
CA PHE A 64 -9.01 0.65 -27.26
C PHE A 64 -9.64 1.80 -26.45
N ASN A 65 -9.35 3.05 -26.79
CA ASN A 65 -9.89 4.19 -26.06
C ASN A 65 -11.43 4.10 -26.07
N GLU A 66 -12.06 4.27 -24.91
CA GLU A 66 -13.52 4.17 -24.71
C GLU A 66 -14.14 2.80 -25.08
N ALA A 67 -13.34 1.77 -25.38
CA ALA A 67 -13.85 0.43 -25.67
C ALA A 67 -14.44 -0.23 -24.41
N ARG A 68 -15.33 -1.21 -24.60
CA ARG A 68 -15.98 -1.93 -23.51
C ARG A 68 -15.55 -3.39 -23.46
N PHE A 69 -15.07 -3.82 -22.32
CA PHE A 69 -14.69 -5.21 -21.99
C PHE A 69 -15.48 -5.72 -20.78
N ASP A 70 -16.69 -5.21 -20.58
CA ASP A 70 -17.49 -5.51 -19.39
C ASP A 70 -17.80 -7.01 -19.32
N GLY A 71 -17.54 -7.63 -18.16
CA GLY A 71 -17.75 -9.07 -17.93
C GLY A 71 -16.88 -9.99 -18.79
N THR A 72 -15.89 -9.48 -19.52
CA THR A 72 -15.05 -10.28 -20.42
C THR A 72 -13.98 -11.05 -19.63
N ASP A 73 -13.76 -12.32 -19.97
CA ASP A 73 -12.61 -13.09 -19.49
C ASP A 73 -11.38 -12.78 -20.35
N LEU A 74 -10.47 -11.99 -19.77
CA LEU A 74 -9.22 -11.52 -20.34
C LEU A 74 -8.02 -12.37 -19.87
N THR A 75 -8.27 -13.62 -19.48
CA THR A 75 -7.22 -14.54 -19.03
C THR A 75 -6.11 -14.68 -20.08
N LYS A 76 -4.86 -14.45 -19.65
CA LYS A 76 -3.63 -14.54 -20.45
C LYS A 76 -3.55 -13.58 -21.63
N VAL A 77 -4.34 -12.50 -21.62
CA VAL A 77 -4.23 -11.49 -22.67
C VAL A 77 -2.86 -10.80 -22.61
N ASN A 78 -2.38 -10.38 -23.78
CA ASN A 78 -1.22 -9.50 -23.90
C ASN A 78 -1.69 -8.13 -24.37
N PHE A 79 -1.69 -7.18 -23.43
CA PHE A 79 -1.97 -5.77 -23.65
C PHE A 79 -0.76 -4.88 -23.36
N GLN A 80 0.46 -5.44 -23.48
CA GLN A 80 1.67 -4.68 -23.28
C GLN A 80 1.75 -3.48 -24.24
N GLY A 81 1.92 -2.27 -23.69
CA GLY A 81 2.03 -1.03 -24.47
C GLY A 81 0.74 -0.56 -25.15
N MET A 82 -0.41 -1.12 -24.82
CA MET A 82 -1.70 -0.77 -25.43
C MET A 82 -2.35 0.43 -24.74
N SER A 83 -3.25 1.10 -25.47
CA SER A 83 -3.98 2.29 -25.03
C SER A 83 -5.44 1.97 -24.74
N PHE A 84 -5.93 2.31 -23.55
CA PHE A 84 -7.30 2.16 -23.07
C PHE A 84 -7.95 3.42 -22.43
N PRO A 85 -7.50 4.68 -22.65
CA PRO A 85 -8.14 5.83 -22.01
C PRO A 85 -9.68 5.81 -22.07
N GLY A 86 -10.32 5.94 -20.90
CA GLY A 86 -11.77 5.95 -20.76
C GLY A 86 -12.50 4.63 -21.08
N ALA A 87 -11.77 3.53 -21.31
CA ALA A 87 -12.37 2.22 -21.53
C ALA A 87 -13.08 1.69 -20.28
N SER A 88 -13.95 0.69 -20.48
CA SER A 88 -14.68 0.02 -19.40
C SER A 88 -14.25 -1.44 -19.30
N PHE A 89 -13.92 -1.88 -18.09
CA PHE A 89 -13.52 -3.23 -17.72
C PHE A 89 -14.37 -3.74 -16.55
N LYS A 90 -15.62 -3.28 -16.43
CA LYS A 90 -16.46 -3.60 -15.27
C LYS A 90 -16.65 -5.09 -15.15
N GLU A 91 -16.46 -5.62 -13.94
CA GLU A 91 -16.62 -7.05 -13.66
C GLU A 91 -15.77 -7.97 -14.58
N ALA A 92 -14.76 -7.42 -15.26
CA ALA A 92 -13.90 -8.18 -16.15
C ALA A 92 -12.92 -9.03 -15.34
N LYS A 93 -12.55 -10.20 -15.87
CA LYS A 93 -11.56 -11.08 -15.25
C LYS A 93 -10.24 -10.96 -15.99
N ILE A 94 -9.25 -10.35 -15.34
CA ILE A 94 -7.92 -10.12 -15.89
C ILE A 94 -6.93 -11.00 -15.12
N HIS A 95 -6.72 -12.22 -15.62
CA HIS A 95 -5.93 -13.25 -14.95
C HIS A 95 -4.69 -13.64 -15.75
N MET A 96 -3.51 -13.67 -15.13
CA MET A 96 -2.24 -14.01 -15.83
C MET A 96 -1.97 -13.12 -17.05
N ALA A 97 -2.38 -11.85 -17.01
CA ALA A 97 -2.27 -10.92 -18.12
C ALA A 97 -0.92 -10.17 -18.12
N MET A 98 -0.47 -9.81 -19.32
CA MET A 98 0.67 -8.92 -19.55
C MET A 98 0.14 -7.53 -19.91
N LEU A 99 0.28 -6.59 -18.98
CA LEU A 99 -0.29 -5.23 -19.05
C LEU A 99 0.79 -4.15 -18.94
N GLN A 100 2.07 -4.51 -19.06
CA GLN A 100 3.17 -3.59 -18.81
C GLN A 100 3.16 -2.44 -19.81
N LYS A 101 3.46 -1.22 -19.36
CA LYS A 101 3.49 -0.01 -20.21
C LYS A 101 2.16 0.33 -20.87
N ALA A 102 1.05 -0.26 -20.41
CA ALA A 102 -0.27 0.05 -20.92
C ALA A 102 -0.79 1.34 -20.30
N ASP A 103 -1.65 2.03 -21.04
CA ASP A 103 -2.34 3.22 -20.57
C ASP A 103 -3.78 2.88 -20.22
N PHE A 104 -4.09 2.84 -18.91
CA PHE A 104 -5.43 2.66 -18.35
C PHE A 104 -5.94 3.95 -17.68
N SER A 105 -5.51 5.12 -18.17
CA SER A 105 -5.99 6.39 -17.62
C SER A 105 -7.51 6.49 -17.76
N GLU A 106 -8.18 6.89 -16.68
CA GLU A 106 -9.65 7.06 -16.62
C GLU A 106 -10.46 5.79 -16.93
N VAL A 107 -9.82 4.61 -16.89
CA VAL A 107 -10.51 3.34 -17.11
C VAL A 107 -11.43 3.01 -15.93
N ASP A 108 -12.60 2.48 -16.24
CA ASP A 108 -13.52 1.94 -15.24
C ASP A 108 -13.29 0.44 -14.99
N PHE A 109 -12.60 0.13 -13.90
CA PHE A 109 -12.36 -1.23 -13.39
C PHE A 109 -13.34 -1.62 -12.28
N SER A 110 -14.50 -0.96 -12.13
CA SER A 110 -15.38 -1.24 -11.00
C SER A 110 -15.77 -2.73 -10.94
N GLY A 111 -15.50 -3.37 -9.80
CA GLY A 111 -15.78 -4.80 -9.59
C GLY A 111 -14.88 -5.79 -10.36
N ALA A 112 -13.92 -5.31 -11.17
CA ALA A 112 -13.04 -6.19 -11.93
C ALA A 112 -12.10 -7.01 -11.03
N GLU A 113 -11.62 -8.14 -11.54
CA GLU A 113 -10.59 -8.97 -10.90
C GLU A 113 -9.27 -8.91 -11.67
N LEU A 114 -8.22 -8.33 -11.08
CA LEU A 114 -6.86 -8.33 -11.63
C LEU A 114 -5.95 -9.23 -10.81
N THR A 115 -5.67 -10.43 -11.33
CA THR A 115 -4.95 -11.45 -10.56
C THR A 115 -3.77 -12.04 -11.31
N TRP A 116 -2.68 -12.32 -10.58
CA TRP A 116 -1.47 -12.97 -11.13
C TRP A 116 -0.89 -12.28 -12.36
N SER A 117 -1.01 -10.96 -12.43
CA SER A 117 -0.74 -10.18 -13.63
C SER A 117 0.45 -9.23 -13.46
N MET A 118 0.99 -8.77 -14.58
CA MET A 118 2.14 -7.89 -14.66
C MET A 118 1.73 -6.57 -15.29
N ALA A 119 1.68 -5.49 -14.52
CA ALA A 119 1.21 -4.17 -14.92
C ALA A 119 2.21 -3.06 -14.55
N GLN A 120 3.51 -3.39 -14.63
CA GLN A 120 4.59 -2.44 -14.35
C GLN A 120 4.66 -1.34 -15.40
N HIS A 121 5.08 -0.14 -14.99
CA HIS A 121 5.25 1.03 -15.85
C HIS A 121 3.96 1.46 -16.57
N SER A 122 2.80 1.13 -16.01
CA SER A 122 1.50 1.42 -16.62
C SER A 122 0.87 2.67 -15.98
N SER A 123 -0.02 3.34 -16.70
CA SER A 123 -0.82 4.44 -16.15
C SER A 123 -2.18 3.91 -15.71
N PHE A 124 -2.59 4.26 -14.50
CA PHE A 124 -3.94 4.11 -13.95
C PHE A 124 -4.47 5.47 -13.47
N THR A 125 -3.97 6.55 -14.07
CA THR A 125 -4.29 7.93 -13.67
C THR A 125 -5.80 8.14 -13.71
N GLY A 126 -6.41 8.54 -12.60
CA GLY A 126 -7.86 8.77 -12.51
C GLY A 126 -8.73 7.53 -12.71
N ALA A 127 -8.17 6.32 -12.71
CA ALA A 127 -8.94 5.10 -12.92
C ALA A 127 -9.94 4.85 -11.78
N ASN A 128 -11.14 4.42 -12.13
CA ASN A 128 -12.14 3.96 -11.16
C ASN A 128 -11.85 2.49 -10.82
N MET A 129 -11.28 2.22 -9.64
CA MET A 129 -10.95 0.87 -9.18
C MET A 129 -11.82 0.46 -7.99
N ARG A 130 -13.04 1.01 -7.92
CA ARG A 130 -13.96 0.76 -6.81
C ARG A 130 -14.37 -0.71 -6.77
N SER A 131 -14.34 -1.30 -5.58
CA SER A 131 -14.63 -2.73 -5.37
C SER A 131 -13.76 -3.68 -6.20
N MET A 132 -12.66 -3.19 -6.80
CA MET A 132 -11.78 -4.03 -7.61
C MET A 132 -10.99 -4.99 -6.71
N LYS A 133 -10.79 -6.22 -7.18
CA LYS A 133 -9.96 -7.20 -6.50
C LYS A 133 -8.63 -7.36 -7.22
N ILE A 134 -7.54 -7.11 -6.52
CA ILE A 134 -6.18 -7.11 -7.07
C ILE A 134 -5.34 -8.07 -6.23
N VAL A 135 -4.94 -9.20 -6.83
CA VAL A 135 -4.31 -10.30 -6.09
C VAL A 135 -3.05 -10.77 -6.78
N LYS A 136 -1.92 -10.76 -6.08
CA LYS A 136 -0.62 -11.23 -6.62
C LYS A 136 -0.25 -10.56 -7.94
N THR A 137 -0.45 -9.25 -8.00
CA THR A 137 -0.20 -8.43 -9.19
C THR A 137 0.96 -7.48 -8.91
N VAL A 138 1.78 -7.23 -9.94
CA VAL A 138 2.91 -6.30 -9.88
C VAL A 138 2.55 -5.02 -10.61
N LEU A 139 2.49 -3.92 -9.88
CA LEU A 139 2.18 -2.55 -10.32
C LEU A 139 3.39 -1.62 -10.13
N SER A 140 4.61 -2.14 -9.97
CA SER A 140 5.80 -1.32 -9.72
C SER A 140 6.03 -0.28 -10.82
N HIS A 141 6.46 0.91 -10.41
CA HIS A 141 6.72 2.05 -11.30
C HIS A 141 5.51 2.51 -12.13
N SER A 142 4.31 2.24 -11.65
CA SER A 142 3.07 2.65 -12.30
C SER A 142 2.54 3.94 -11.70
N ASN A 143 1.75 4.68 -12.48
CA ASN A 143 1.08 5.88 -12.00
C ASN A 143 -0.33 5.54 -11.53
N LEU A 144 -0.65 5.69 -10.24
CA LEU A 144 -1.99 5.50 -9.69
C LEU A 144 -2.60 6.82 -9.18
N ASP A 145 -2.07 7.95 -9.63
CA ASP A 145 -2.53 9.28 -9.23
C ASP A 145 -4.03 9.45 -9.51
N GLY A 146 -4.76 9.96 -8.53
CA GLY A 146 -6.19 10.19 -8.63
C GLY A 146 -7.08 8.94 -8.72
N ALA A 147 -6.52 7.72 -8.69
CA ALA A 147 -7.30 6.50 -8.73
C ALA A 147 -8.21 6.35 -7.49
N ASP A 148 -9.37 5.71 -7.66
CA ASP A 148 -10.33 5.47 -6.58
C ASP A 148 -10.31 4.00 -6.11
N PHE A 149 -9.81 3.75 -4.90
CA PHE A 149 -9.73 2.40 -4.30
C PHE A 149 -10.86 2.11 -3.31
N PHE A 150 -11.94 2.88 -3.31
CA PHE A 150 -13.04 2.65 -2.37
C PHE A 150 -13.62 1.23 -2.53
N GLY A 151 -13.59 0.44 -1.46
CA GLY A 151 -14.03 -0.96 -1.45
C GLY A 151 -13.08 -1.94 -2.15
N ALA A 152 -11.96 -1.47 -2.71
CA ALA A 152 -11.00 -2.31 -3.40
C ALA A 152 -10.22 -3.21 -2.43
N ASN A 153 -9.81 -4.38 -2.90
CA ASN A 153 -9.04 -5.35 -2.15
C ASN A 153 -7.68 -5.60 -2.81
N PHE A 154 -6.60 -5.20 -2.13
CA PHE A 154 -5.22 -5.45 -2.52
C PHE A 154 -4.63 -6.56 -1.64
N ASP A 155 -4.40 -7.74 -2.24
CA ASP A 155 -3.81 -8.90 -1.56
C ASP A 155 -2.50 -9.33 -2.25
N ARG A 156 -1.36 -9.17 -1.55
CA ARG A 156 -0.01 -9.50 -2.04
C ARG A 156 0.34 -8.73 -3.33
N VAL A 157 0.12 -7.43 -3.31
CA VAL A 157 0.36 -6.54 -4.46
C VAL A 157 1.68 -5.78 -4.27
N VAL A 158 2.46 -5.64 -5.35
CA VAL A 158 3.75 -4.92 -5.31
C VAL A 158 3.62 -3.62 -6.10
N CYS A 159 3.85 -2.47 -5.46
CA CYS A 159 3.73 -1.13 -6.02
C CYS A 159 4.96 -0.25 -5.74
N ASN A 160 6.14 -0.86 -5.64
CA ASN A 160 7.36 -0.10 -5.36
C ASN A 160 7.64 0.91 -6.50
N GLY A 161 8.01 2.14 -6.12
CA GLY A 161 8.28 3.22 -7.07
C GLY A 161 7.06 3.74 -7.83
N SER A 162 5.85 3.39 -7.39
CA SER A 162 4.60 3.88 -7.97
C SER A 162 4.14 5.18 -7.31
N SER A 163 3.40 6.00 -8.05
CA SER A 163 2.84 7.27 -7.56
C SER A 163 1.40 7.09 -7.09
N PHE A 164 1.03 7.78 -6.00
CA PHE A 164 -0.29 7.71 -5.35
C PHE A 164 -0.88 9.09 -5.06
N LYS A 165 -0.49 10.11 -5.82
CA LYS A 165 -0.91 11.49 -5.55
C LYS A 165 -2.41 11.63 -5.77
N GLY A 166 -3.12 12.01 -4.72
CA GLY A 166 -4.59 12.15 -4.77
C GLY A 166 -5.35 10.83 -4.94
N THR A 167 -4.68 9.68 -4.85
CA THR A 167 -5.34 8.37 -4.80
C THR A 167 -6.23 8.30 -3.56
N LYS A 168 -7.43 7.73 -3.70
CA LYS A 168 -8.39 7.60 -2.60
C LYS A 168 -8.26 6.22 -1.97
N PHE A 169 -7.51 6.13 -0.87
CA PHE A 169 -7.31 4.86 -0.16
C PHE A 169 -8.52 4.42 0.66
N LYS A 170 -9.28 5.38 1.19
CA LYS A 170 -10.36 5.13 2.15
C LYS A 170 -11.40 4.12 1.67
N GLY A 171 -11.73 3.17 2.54
CA GLY A 171 -12.72 2.11 2.29
C GLY A 171 -12.16 0.85 1.61
N GLY A 172 -10.91 0.84 1.16
CA GLY A 172 -10.22 -0.35 0.68
C GLY A 172 -9.62 -1.22 1.79
N THR A 173 -9.13 -2.40 1.41
CA THR A 173 -8.36 -3.32 2.25
C THR A 173 -7.02 -3.64 1.61
N TYR A 174 -5.94 -3.59 2.39
CA TYR A 174 -4.58 -3.73 1.90
C TYR A 174 -3.83 -4.74 2.78
N PHE A 175 -3.54 -5.90 2.19
CA PHE A 175 -2.89 -7.00 2.87
C PHE A 175 -1.64 -7.42 2.11
N LYS A 176 -0.50 -7.44 2.78
CA LYS A 176 0.79 -7.81 2.16
C LYS A 176 1.13 -6.94 0.95
N MET A 177 0.78 -5.66 1.00
CA MET A 177 1.09 -4.71 -0.06
C MET A 177 2.49 -4.13 0.12
N MET A 178 3.26 -4.02 -0.96
CA MET A 178 4.59 -3.41 -0.94
C MET A 178 4.53 -2.02 -1.59
N MET A 179 4.88 -0.99 -0.82
CA MET A 179 4.86 0.43 -1.20
C MET A 179 6.12 1.11 -0.64
N ARG A 180 7.28 0.47 -0.82
CA ARG A 180 8.56 0.99 -0.31
C ARG A 180 8.83 2.37 -0.93
N GLU A 181 9.28 3.31 -0.09
CA GLU A 181 9.58 4.69 -0.48
C GLU A 181 8.37 5.45 -1.06
N ALA A 182 7.14 4.96 -0.84
CA ALA A 182 5.95 5.63 -1.35
C ALA A 182 5.70 6.99 -0.68
N ASP A 183 5.17 7.92 -1.46
CA ASP A 183 4.65 9.18 -0.95
C ASP A 183 3.16 9.06 -0.64
N LEU A 184 2.84 9.06 0.65
CA LEU A 184 1.50 8.96 1.23
C LEU A 184 1.22 10.16 2.16
N GLU A 185 1.89 11.29 1.95
CA GLU A 185 1.69 12.52 2.72
C GLU A 185 0.20 12.91 2.74
N ASN A 186 -0.31 13.25 3.92
CA ASN A 186 -1.69 13.67 4.17
C ASN A 186 -2.79 12.70 3.71
N GLN A 187 -2.46 11.44 3.41
CA GLN A 187 -3.44 10.44 3.00
C GLN A 187 -4.37 10.03 4.16
N ASP A 188 -5.64 9.76 3.84
CA ASP A 188 -6.61 9.21 4.80
C ASP A 188 -6.73 7.70 4.65
N ILE A 189 -6.13 6.98 5.60
CA ILE A 189 -6.14 5.52 5.73
C ILE A 189 -6.85 5.09 7.03
N SER A 190 -7.66 5.97 7.61
CA SER A 190 -8.30 5.74 8.92
C SER A 190 -9.27 4.56 8.92
N GLY A 191 -9.21 3.75 9.98
CA GLY A 191 -10.12 2.62 10.22
C GLY A 191 -9.97 1.44 9.25
N GLN A 192 -8.94 1.42 8.42
CA GLN A 192 -8.78 0.40 7.37
C GLN A 192 -7.96 -0.80 7.82
N LEU A 193 -8.16 -1.94 7.14
CA LEU A 193 -7.22 -3.06 7.19
C LEU A 193 -6.02 -2.72 6.29
N PHE A 194 -4.88 -2.48 6.91
CA PHE A 194 -3.63 -2.07 6.27
C PHE A 194 -2.45 -2.89 6.82
N SER A 195 -2.64 -4.21 6.88
CA SER A 195 -1.79 -5.14 7.63
C SER A 195 -0.74 -5.82 6.77
N GLN A 196 0.42 -6.09 7.36
CA GLN A 196 1.59 -6.70 6.71
C GLN A 196 2.07 -5.89 5.50
N VAL A 197 1.86 -4.58 5.51
CA VAL A 197 2.34 -3.71 4.43
C VAL A 197 3.82 -3.39 4.61
N LEU A 198 4.52 -3.17 3.50
CA LEU A 198 5.92 -2.73 3.49
C LEU A 198 5.99 -1.27 3.03
N LEU A 199 6.28 -0.39 3.99
CA LEU A 199 6.39 1.06 3.86
C LEU A 199 7.74 1.56 4.42
N ASP A 200 8.80 0.74 4.29
CA ASP A 200 10.14 1.21 4.61
C ASP A 200 10.49 2.47 3.79
N SER A 201 11.05 3.47 4.48
CA SER A 201 11.41 4.77 3.95
C SER A 201 10.25 5.56 3.29
N ALA A 202 8.99 5.23 3.58
CA ALA A 202 7.84 5.96 3.04
C ALA A 202 7.66 7.35 3.69
N ASN A 203 7.08 8.28 2.94
CA ASN A 203 6.60 9.56 3.45
C ASN A 203 5.12 9.42 3.88
N LEU A 204 4.85 9.53 5.18
CA LEU A 204 3.53 9.44 5.80
C LEU A 204 3.23 10.71 6.63
N ARG A 205 3.92 11.82 6.35
CA ARG A 205 3.74 13.07 7.09
C ARG A 205 2.29 13.52 7.08
N GLY A 206 1.77 13.87 8.25
CA GLY A 206 0.38 14.30 8.39
C GLY A 206 -0.69 13.27 7.99
N ALA A 207 -0.33 12.02 7.69
CA ALA A 207 -1.29 11.00 7.29
C ALA A 207 -2.28 10.69 8.43
N ASN A 208 -3.54 10.45 8.07
CA ASN A 208 -4.55 9.99 9.02
C ASN A 208 -4.64 8.46 8.99
N LEU A 209 -4.03 7.83 9.97
CA LEU A 209 -3.99 6.38 10.19
C LEU A 209 -4.83 5.96 11.41
N SER A 210 -5.69 6.86 11.93
CA SER A 210 -6.41 6.63 13.18
C SER A 210 -7.28 5.38 13.08
N GLY A 211 -7.19 4.49 14.07
CA GLY A 211 -7.96 3.24 14.11
C GLY A 211 -7.61 2.21 13.03
N ALA A 212 -6.60 2.43 12.19
CA ALA A 212 -6.20 1.46 11.18
C ALA A 212 -5.55 0.21 11.82
N ASP A 213 -5.77 -0.97 11.23
CA ASP A 213 -5.05 -2.18 11.58
C ASP A 213 -3.82 -2.34 10.68
N MET A 214 -2.66 -2.04 11.26
CA MET A 214 -1.35 -2.12 10.63
C MET A 214 -0.51 -3.26 11.18
N THR A 215 -1.13 -4.26 11.81
CA THR A 215 -0.43 -5.41 12.43
C THR A 215 0.63 -6.00 11.50
N MET A 216 1.83 -6.24 12.05
CA MET A 216 2.99 -6.83 11.36
C MET A 216 3.50 -6.04 10.15
N SER A 217 3.29 -4.73 10.11
CA SER A 217 3.77 -3.87 9.02
C SER A 217 5.18 -3.34 9.25
N ASN A 218 5.83 -2.95 8.17
CA ASN A 218 7.17 -2.39 8.16
C ASN A 218 7.14 -0.89 7.83
N PHE A 219 7.62 -0.06 8.76
CA PHE A 219 7.80 1.38 8.67
C PHE A 219 9.25 1.79 8.98
N MET A 220 10.23 0.89 8.84
CA MET A 220 11.63 1.21 9.11
C MET A 220 12.07 2.43 8.30
N GLY A 221 12.60 3.45 8.97
CA GLY A 221 13.05 4.70 8.34
C GLY A 221 11.94 5.59 7.74
N ALA A 222 10.66 5.26 7.92
CA ALA A 222 9.56 6.08 7.39
C ALA A 222 9.43 7.41 8.14
N ASP A 223 8.95 8.46 7.46
CA ASP A 223 8.61 9.74 8.06
C ASP A 223 7.11 9.80 8.38
N LEU A 224 6.75 9.68 9.65
CA LEU A 224 5.41 9.81 10.21
C LEU A 224 5.22 11.14 10.97
N THR A 225 6.01 12.18 10.67
CA THR A 225 5.90 13.46 11.37
C THR A 225 4.47 13.99 11.33
N GLY A 226 3.89 14.27 12.50
CA GLY A 226 2.53 14.79 12.66
C GLY A 226 1.42 13.84 12.22
N ALA A 227 1.71 12.56 11.96
CA ALA A 227 0.68 11.59 11.58
C ALA A 227 -0.26 11.29 12.76
N ASN A 228 -1.53 11.03 12.45
CA ASN A 228 -2.53 10.61 13.43
C ASN A 228 -2.68 9.08 13.42
N LEU A 229 -2.15 8.41 14.43
CA LEU A 229 -2.26 6.97 14.67
C LEU A 229 -3.13 6.66 15.92
N SER A 230 -3.96 7.60 16.37
CA SER A 230 -4.80 7.41 17.55
C SER A 230 -5.69 6.17 17.40
N GLY A 231 -5.67 5.30 18.41
CA GLY A 231 -6.42 4.04 18.43
C GLY A 231 -6.01 3.01 17.37
N ALA A 232 -4.93 3.21 16.62
CA ALA A 232 -4.46 2.26 15.62
C ALA A 232 -3.91 0.97 16.25
N VAL A 233 -3.92 -0.13 15.49
CA VAL A 233 -3.33 -1.42 15.89
C VAL A 233 -2.03 -1.63 15.15
N LEU A 234 -0.90 -1.53 15.86
CA LEU A 234 0.47 -1.65 15.34
C LEU A 234 1.22 -2.84 15.97
N ARG A 235 0.51 -3.92 16.31
CA ARG A 235 1.11 -5.11 16.94
C ARG A 235 2.23 -5.67 16.08
N SER A 236 3.39 -5.90 16.70
CA SER A 236 4.58 -6.44 16.03
C SER A 236 5.05 -5.64 14.80
N CYS A 237 4.82 -4.33 14.77
CA CYS A 237 5.34 -3.47 13.69
C CYS A 237 6.83 -3.19 13.84
N MET A 238 7.49 -2.94 12.71
CA MET A 238 8.87 -2.44 12.67
C MET A 238 8.86 -0.94 12.37
N LEU A 239 9.29 -0.14 13.33
CA LEU A 239 9.40 1.33 13.29
C LEU A 239 10.85 1.77 13.57
N SER A 240 11.82 0.85 13.48
CA SER A 240 13.22 1.17 13.75
C SER A 240 13.73 2.28 12.85
N GLY A 241 14.32 3.32 13.44
CA GLY A 241 14.82 4.50 12.73
C GLY A 241 13.73 5.39 12.11
N ALA A 242 12.44 5.14 12.36
CA ALA A 242 11.37 5.98 11.84
C ALA A 242 11.38 7.38 12.50
N VAL A 243 10.91 8.39 11.78
CA VAL A 243 10.69 9.75 12.29
C VAL A 243 9.22 9.86 12.72
N LEU A 244 8.98 9.92 14.02
CA LEU A 244 7.66 9.92 14.66
C LEU A 244 7.35 11.26 15.34
N ARG A 245 8.05 12.33 14.95
CA ARG A 245 7.95 13.63 15.62
C ARG A 245 6.51 14.13 15.60
N GLU A 246 6.02 14.57 16.75
CA GLU A 246 4.65 15.11 16.89
C GLU A 246 3.52 14.14 16.47
N ALA A 247 3.82 12.85 16.28
CA ALA A 247 2.81 11.86 15.89
C ALA A 247 1.91 11.50 17.09
N ASP A 248 0.62 11.31 16.82
CA ASP A 248 -0.39 10.92 17.81
C ASP A 248 -0.58 9.40 17.81
N PHE A 249 -0.11 8.72 18.85
CA PHE A 249 -0.34 7.29 19.10
C PHE A 249 -1.28 7.06 20.29
N THR A 250 -2.12 8.04 20.64
CA THR A 250 -2.97 7.95 21.82
C THR A 250 -3.89 6.74 21.74
N ARG A 251 -3.88 5.91 22.79
CA ARG A 251 -4.64 4.65 22.87
C ARG A 251 -4.36 3.64 21.75
N ALA A 252 -3.25 3.77 21.02
CA ALA A 252 -2.84 2.78 20.03
C ALA A 252 -2.33 1.49 20.71
N ASP A 253 -2.37 0.37 19.99
CA ASP A 253 -1.80 -0.90 20.42
C ASP A 253 -0.50 -1.20 19.66
N LEU A 254 0.63 -0.91 20.29
CA LEU A 254 1.98 -1.19 19.82
C LEU A 254 2.61 -2.40 20.54
N THR A 255 1.80 -3.37 20.97
CA THR A 255 2.32 -4.60 21.61
C THR A 255 3.38 -5.25 20.72
N LYS A 256 4.58 -5.47 21.27
CA LYS A 256 5.75 -6.04 20.58
C LYS A 256 6.26 -5.22 19.39
N ALA A 257 5.97 -3.93 19.31
CA ALA A 257 6.52 -3.07 18.26
C ALA A 257 8.03 -2.77 18.50
N TYR A 258 8.78 -2.63 17.41
CA TYR A 258 10.20 -2.31 17.40
C TYR A 258 10.40 -0.86 17.00
N LEU A 259 10.77 0.01 17.93
CA LEU A 259 11.00 1.45 17.75
C LEU A 259 12.48 1.83 17.99
N GLY A 260 13.40 0.87 17.84
CA GLY A 260 14.83 1.09 18.10
C GLY A 260 15.41 2.18 17.20
N GLY A 261 16.05 3.19 17.79
CA GLY A 261 16.60 4.34 17.06
C GLY A 261 15.56 5.28 16.44
N ALA A 262 14.26 5.11 16.72
CA ALA A 262 13.24 6.01 16.22
C ALA A 262 13.34 7.40 16.87
N ASP A 263 12.95 8.44 16.14
CA ASP A 263 12.82 9.79 16.66
C ASP A 263 11.36 10.06 17.04
N ALA A 264 11.04 9.86 18.30
CA ALA A 264 9.72 10.07 18.90
C ALA A 264 9.58 11.43 19.60
N THR A 265 10.40 12.42 19.25
CA THR A 265 10.37 13.74 19.87
C THR A 265 8.96 14.35 19.80
N ILE A 266 8.40 14.72 20.95
CA ILE A 266 7.04 15.31 21.08
C ILE A 266 5.89 14.36 20.64
N ALA A 267 6.16 13.08 20.36
CA ALA A 267 5.11 12.10 20.09
C ALA A 267 4.21 11.85 21.31
N ASP A 268 2.95 11.49 21.06
CA ASP A 268 1.96 11.24 22.11
C ASP A 268 1.53 9.77 22.15
N PHE A 269 2.08 9.01 23.09
CA PHE A 269 1.71 7.62 23.38
C PHE A 269 0.77 7.51 24.59
N SER A 270 0.04 8.58 24.95
CA SER A 270 -0.80 8.56 26.16
C SER A 270 -1.86 7.47 26.08
N GLY A 271 -1.91 6.63 27.11
CA GLY A 271 -2.82 5.48 27.20
C GLY A 271 -2.58 4.36 26.19
N ALA A 272 -1.47 4.38 25.44
CA ALA A 272 -1.14 3.33 24.49
C ALA A 272 -0.79 2.01 25.19
N THR A 273 -1.06 0.89 24.51
CA THR A 273 -0.59 -0.44 24.94
C THR A 273 0.70 -0.78 24.21
N MET A 274 1.78 -0.96 24.95
CA MET A 274 3.15 -1.03 24.41
C MET A 274 3.95 -2.15 25.11
N VAL A 275 3.25 -3.21 25.51
CA VAL A 275 3.83 -4.36 26.20
C VAL A 275 4.87 -5.03 25.29
N HIS A 276 6.07 -5.31 25.82
CA HIS A 276 7.20 -5.86 25.07
C HIS A 276 7.71 -4.99 23.90
N SER A 277 7.40 -3.69 23.87
CA SER A 277 7.95 -2.78 22.86
C SER A 277 9.44 -2.53 23.08
N ILE A 278 10.17 -2.22 22.01
CA ILE A 278 11.62 -1.99 22.03
C ILE A 278 11.92 -0.56 21.58
N PHE A 279 12.48 0.25 22.46
CA PHE A 279 12.88 1.64 22.29
C PHE A 279 14.40 1.83 22.34
N THR A 280 15.18 0.77 22.09
CA THR A 280 16.63 0.85 22.26
C THR A 280 17.22 1.97 21.39
N LYS A 281 17.99 2.87 21.99
CA LYS A 281 18.58 4.06 21.33
C LYS A 281 17.56 5.04 20.72
N ALA A 282 16.28 4.95 21.06
CA ALA A 282 15.27 5.89 20.57
C ALA A 282 15.45 7.29 21.18
N ILE A 283 15.06 8.32 20.44
CA ILE A 283 15.00 9.71 20.91
C ILE A 283 13.56 9.97 21.33
N CYS A 284 13.30 10.03 22.63
CA CYS A 284 11.98 10.24 23.22
C CYS A 284 11.89 11.58 23.97
N GLN A 285 12.52 12.63 23.41
CA GLN A 285 12.54 13.94 24.04
C GLN A 285 11.13 14.55 24.09
N ALA A 286 10.69 14.97 25.27
CA ALA A 286 9.34 15.50 25.50
C ALA A 286 8.19 14.57 25.03
N THR A 287 8.46 13.26 24.87
CA THR A 287 7.46 12.27 24.50
C THR A 287 6.51 12.01 25.66
N LYS A 288 5.22 11.85 25.37
CA LYS A 288 4.20 11.56 26.39
C LYS A 288 3.93 10.06 26.43
N PHE A 289 4.19 9.45 27.57
CA PHE A 289 3.83 8.07 27.91
C PHE A 289 2.78 8.01 29.03
N ASN A 290 2.06 9.10 29.25
CA ASN A 290 1.07 9.24 30.33
C ASN A 290 0.06 8.08 30.32
N GLY A 291 0.02 7.28 31.38
CA GLY A 291 -0.89 6.14 31.49
C GLY A 291 -0.63 4.99 30.50
N ALA A 292 0.50 4.99 29.80
CA ALA A 292 0.85 3.93 28.85
C ALA A 292 1.18 2.61 29.57
N SER A 293 0.87 1.49 28.92
CA SER A 293 1.21 0.15 29.38
C SER A 293 2.52 -0.30 28.77
N LEU A 294 3.60 -0.27 29.55
CA LEU A 294 4.99 -0.46 29.12
C LEU A 294 5.65 -1.67 29.81
N GLN A 295 4.85 -2.67 30.17
CA GLN A 295 5.38 -3.87 30.81
C GLN A 295 6.36 -4.56 29.87
N HIS A 296 7.53 -4.93 30.40
CA HIS A 296 8.60 -5.60 29.67
C HIS A 296 9.16 -4.82 28.46
N SER A 297 8.91 -3.52 28.35
CA SER A 297 9.50 -2.71 27.29
C SER A 297 10.98 -2.46 27.54
N ASP A 298 11.74 -2.21 26.47
CA ASP A 298 13.19 -2.00 26.55
C ASP A 298 13.57 -0.61 26.04
N PHE A 299 13.94 0.30 26.96
CA PHE A 299 14.40 1.66 26.66
C PHE A 299 15.93 1.78 26.72
N SER A 300 16.69 0.69 26.63
CA SER A 300 18.14 0.77 26.82
C SER A 300 18.78 1.77 25.85
N HIS A 301 19.60 2.69 26.36
CA HIS A 301 20.23 3.78 25.64
C HIS A 301 19.28 4.85 25.06
N ALA A 302 18.01 4.88 25.45
CA ALA A 302 17.07 5.89 24.98
C ALA A 302 17.29 7.26 25.64
N ASP A 303 17.01 8.32 24.90
CA ASP A 303 16.94 9.68 25.43
C ASP A 303 15.51 10.01 25.85
N LEU A 304 15.26 10.07 27.15
CA LEU A 304 13.97 10.37 27.77
C LEU A 304 13.90 11.80 28.31
N THR A 305 14.79 12.70 27.87
CA THR A 305 14.84 14.08 28.38
C THR A 305 13.48 14.78 28.22
N HIS A 306 12.94 15.33 29.30
CA HIS A 306 11.59 15.92 29.38
C HIS A 306 10.40 14.97 29.07
N ALA A 307 10.63 13.67 28.94
CA ALA A 307 9.53 12.71 28.71
C ALA A 307 8.59 12.62 29.92
N ASP A 308 7.34 12.27 29.67
CA ASP A 308 6.31 12.16 30.71
C ASP A 308 5.78 10.72 30.84
N PHE A 309 6.24 10.03 31.88
CA PHE A 309 5.80 8.68 32.25
C PHE A 309 4.73 8.67 33.34
N SER A 310 4.05 9.80 33.61
CA SER A 310 3.09 9.86 34.70
C SER A 310 2.02 8.77 34.58
N ARG A 311 1.81 8.02 35.65
CA ARG A 311 0.87 6.88 35.71
C ARG A 311 1.15 5.75 34.70
N ALA A 312 2.34 5.70 34.10
CA ALA A 312 2.72 4.61 33.21
C ALA A 312 2.96 3.29 33.99
N PHE A 313 2.70 2.15 33.35
CA PHE A 313 2.89 0.82 33.94
C PHE A 313 4.19 0.19 33.42
N MET A 314 5.26 0.26 34.20
CA MET A 314 6.64 -0.08 33.78
C MET A 314 7.14 -1.43 34.35
N TYR A 315 6.23 -2.36 34.63
CA TYR A 315 6.61 -3.65 35.24
C TYR A 315 7.66 -4.38 34.41
N ARG A 316 8.84 -4.65 34.99
CA ARG A 316 9.99 -5.28 34.30
C ARG A 316 10.45 -4.57 33.03
N ALA A 317 10.19 -3.27 32.90
CA ALA A 317 10.80 -2.47 31.85
C ALA A 317 12.31 -2.34 32.08
N LYS A 318 13.08 -2.20 31.00
CA LYS A 318 14.53 -1.98 31.02
C LYS A 318 14.86 -0.54 30.70
N LEU A 319 15.71 0.06 31.53
CA LEU A 319 16.19 1.44 31.44
C LEU A 319 17.73 1.49 31.49
N HIS A 320 18.42 0.52 30.89
CA HIS A 320 19.87 0.48 30.92
C HIS A 320 20.45 1.68 30.15
N ARG A 321 21.24 2.54 30.82
CA ARG A 321 21.91 3.71 30.22
C ARG A 321 20.97 4.70 29.50
N ILE A 322 19.79 4.94 30.06
CA ILE A 322 18.92 6.02 29.59
C ILE A 322 19.48 7.40 29.93
N ILE A 323 19.06 8.42 29.19
CA ILE A 323 19.17 9.83 29.57
C ILE A 323 17.80 10.27 30.10
N GLU A 324 17.69 10.70 31.36
CA GLU A 324 16.40 11.02 31.98
C GLU A 324 16.33 12.42 32.59
N LYS A 325 17.02 13.38 31.97
CA LYS A 325 17.01 14.76 32.45
C LYS A 325 15.60 15.32 32.40
N ASP A 326 15.11 15.83 33.54
CA ASP A 326 13.78 16.44 33.65
C ASP A 326 12.61 15.52 33.22
N THR A 327 12.80 14.20 33.27
CA THR A 327 11.76 13.20 33.02
C THR A 327 10.76 13.15 34.18
N ARG A 328 9.46 13.13 33.86
CA ARG A 328 8.39 13.03 34.87
C ARG A 328 7.98 11.58 35.10
N TRP A 329 7.92 11.18 36.37
CA TRP A 329 7.60 9.81 36.79
C TRP A 329 6.37 9.72 37.71
N ASP A 330 5.57 10.79 37.80
CA ASP A 330 4.52 10.94 38.82
C ASP A 330 3.47 9.81 38.74
N GLY A 331 3.43 8.97 39.78
CA GLY A 331 2.51 7.83 39.85
C GLY A 331 2.83 6.67 38.90
N ALA A 332 4.01 6.67 38.25
CA ALA A 332 4.46 5.54 37.45
C ALA A 332 4.68 4.29 38.32
N THR A 333 4.30 3.11 37.82
CA THR A 333 4.53 1.84 38.51
C THR A 333 5.87 1.25 38.09
N LEU A 334 6.88 1.34 38.96
CA LEU A 334 8.27 0.95 38.69
C LEU A 334 8.65 -0.44 39.24
N ILE A 335 7.68 -1.35 39.36
CA ILE A 335 7.88 -2.67 39.98
C ILE A 335 8.81 -3.53 39.13
N MET A 336 9.88 -4.07 39.75
CA MET A 336 10.90 -4.89 39.08
C MET A 336 11.55 -4.23 37.85
N LEU A 337 11.61 -2.90 37.84
CA LEU A 337 12.35 -2.13 36.84
C LEU A 337 13.82 -2.58 36.79
N GLN A 338 14.36 -2.71 35.58
CA GLN A 338 15.74 -3.09 35.33
C GLN A 338 16.54 -1.85 34.93
N GLY A 339 17.30 -1.29 35.87
CA GLY A 339 18.19 -0.15 35.60
C GLY A 339 19.47 -0.54 34.85
N THR A 340 20.49 0.30 34.90
CA THR A 340 21.79 0.02 34.29
C THR A 340 22.44 -1.23 34.88
N ASP A 341 22.51 -2.29 34.06
CA ASP A 341 23.38 -3.45 34.27
C ASP A 341 24.87 -3.04 34.20
N LYS A 342 25.60 -3.27 35.30
CA LYS A 342 27.00 -2.85 35.47
C LYS A 342 27.97 -3.70 34.65
N ASP A 343 27.76 -5.01 34.59
CA ASP A 343 28.65 -5.91 33.85
C ASP A 343 28.53 -5.60 32.35
N MET A 344 27.30 -5.33 31.89
CA MET A 344 27.04 -4.86 30.54
C MET A 344 27.67 -3.50 30.27
N GLU A 345 27.51 -2.54 31.20
CA GLU A 345 28.10 -1.20 31.07
C GLU A 345 29.64 -1.25 30.98
N GLU A 346 30.29 -2.04 31.83
CA GLU A 346 31.74 -2.24 31.80
C GLU A 346 32.20 -2.82 30.45
N ALA A 347 31.48 -3.82 29.94
CA ALA A 347 31.77 -4.42 28.64
C ALA A 347 31.60 -3.42 27.48
N GLU A 348 30.55 -2.61 27.50
CA GLU A 348 30.31 -1.57 26.48
C GLU A 348 31.37 -0.46 26.50
N ASN A 349 31.79 -0.04 27.69
CA ASN A 349 32.83 0.99 27.84
C ASN A 349 34.21 0.48 27.37
N TRP A 350 34.47 -0.82 27.48
CA TRP A 350 35.73 -1.44 27.01
C TRP A 350 35.88 -1.40 25.48
N VAL A 351 34.79 -1.48 24.72
CA VAL A 351 34.82 -1.44 23.23
C VAL A 351 35.18 -0.04 22.69
N HIS A 352 35.10 1.00 23.52
CA HIS A 352 35.36 2.38 23.17
C HIS A 352 36.59 3.00 23.87
N GLY A 353 37.37 2.19 24.61
CA GLY A 353 38.52 2.61 25.42
C GLY A 353 39.89 2.49 24.75
#